data_AF-A0A9P5TZR7-F1
#
_entry.id   AF-A0A9P5TZR7-F1
#
_cell.length_a   1.000
_cell.length_b   1.000
_cell.length_c   1.000
_cell.angle_alpha   90.00
_cell.angle_beta   90.00
_cell.angle_gamma   90.00
#
_symmetry.space_group_name_H-M   'P 1'
#
loop_
_entity.id
_entity.type
_entity.pdbx_description
1 polymer ?
#
loop_
_entity_poly.entity_id
_entity_poly.type
_entity_poly.pdbx_seq_one_letter_code
_entity_poly.pdbx_strand_id
1 'polypeptide(L)' 'KLLGFETSRYGITVDEQLAIFLYTCVTGLSIRHVGERFQHSNETISQYFKVVIFAFN' A
#
# COMPACT_ATOMS: atom_id res chain seq x y z
N LYS A 1 16.54 1.41 8.01
CA LYS A 1 15.25 2.05 8.42
C LYS A 1 15.08 3.28 7.54
N LEU A 2 14.37 3.15 6.40
CA LEU A 2 14.12 4.27 5.49
C LEU A 2 13.07 5.19 6.10
N LEU A 3 13.36 6.49 6.12
CA LEU A 3 12.56 7.56 6.71
C LEU A 3 11.10 7.52 6.22
N GLY A 4 10.14 7.49 7.15
CA GLY A 4 8.69 7.60 6.86
C GLY A 4 7.92 6.29 6.79
N PHE A 5 8.59 5.15 6.60
CA PHE A 5 7.96 3.84 6.61
C PHE A 5 7.95 3.25 8.01
N GLU A 6 7.24 3.89 8.94
CA GLU A 6 6.99 3.27 10.23
C GLU A 6 6.14 2.01 10.00
N THR A 7 6.57 0.90 10.63
CA THR A 7 5.81 -0.34 10.76
C THR A 7 4.38 0.04 11.12
N SER A 8 3.46 -0.22 10.19
CA SER A 8 2.13 0.35 10.30
C SER A 8 1.41 -0.16 11.56
N ARG A 9 0.46 0.64 12.06
CA ARG A 9 -0.38 0.39 13.25
C ARG A 9 -1.14 -0.95 13.23
N TYR A 10 -1.08 -1.70 12.12
CA TYR A 10 -1.76 -2.98 11.86
C TYR A 10 -0.81 -4.13 11.42
N GLY A 11 0.51 -3.98 11.54
CA GLY A 11 1.47 -5.04 11.21
C GLY A 11 1.88 -5.12 9.74
N ILE A 12 1.43 -4.19 8.90
CA ILE A 12 1.78 -4.13 7.48
C ILE A 12 3.19 -3.57 7.31
N THR A 13 4.02 -4.34 6.61
CA THR A 13 5.45 -4.04 6.41
C THR A 13 5.67 -3.00 5.33
N VAL A 14 6.86 -2.39 5.32
CA VAL A 14 7.31 -1.45 4.27
C VAL A 14 7.26 -2.10 2.89
N ASP A 15 7.69 -3.36 2.82
CA ASP A 15 7.71 -4.17 1.60
C ASP A 15 6.29 -4.38 1.07
N GLU A 16 5.34 -4.70 1.96
CA GLU A 16 3.94 -4.87 1.60
C GLU A 16 3.30 -3.57 1.11
N GLN A 17 3.61 -2.42 1.72
CA GLN A 17 3.15 -1.12 1.24
C GLN A 17 3.66 -0.82 -0.17
N LEU A 18 4.95 -1.09 -0.42
CA LEU A 18 5.56 -0.92 -1.74
C LEU A 18 4.96 -1.89 -2.76
N ALA A 19 4.70 -3.14 -2.36
CA ALA A 19 4.06 -4.14 -3.19
C ALA A 19 2.64 -3.73 -3.59
N ILE A 20 1.83 -3.21 -2.66
CA ILE A 20 0.49 -2.67 -2.95
C ILE A 20 0.58 -1.54 -3.98
N PHE A 21 1.51 -0.59 -3.78
CA PHE A 21 1.70 0.54 -4.69
C PHE A 21 2.10 0.08 -6.10
N LEU A 22 3.18 -0.71 -6.22
CA LEU A 22 3.69 -1.18 -7.50
C LEU A 22 2.68 -2.07 -8.22
N TYR A 23 2.01 -2.98 -7.50
CA TYR A 23 0.97 -3.83 -8.05
C TYR A 23 -0.18 -3.01 -8.62
N THR A 24 -0.63 -1.98 -7.90
CA THR A 24 -1.70 -1.07 -8.36
C THR A 24 -1.27 -0.32 -9.63
N CYS A 25 -0.05 0.22 -9.66
CA CYS A 25 0.47 0.96 -10.83
C CYS A 25 0.66 0.07 -12.06
N VAL A 26 1.15 -1.15 -11.91
CA VAL A 26 1.43 -2.07 -13.03
C VAL A 26 0.15 -2.69 -13.59
N THR A 27 -0.81 -3.02 -12.72
CA THR A 27 -2.02 -3.74 -13.14
C THR A 27 -3.18 -2.83 -13.51
N GLY A 28 -3.20 -1.58 -13.02
CA GLY A 28 -4.31 -0.66 -13.22
C GLY A 28 -5.65 -1.14 -12.62
N LEU A 29 -5.61 -2.13 -11.72
CA LEU A 29 -6.80 -2.70 -11.10
C LEU A 29 -7.45 -1.72 -10.13
N SER A 30 -8.77 -1.86 -9.97
CA SER A 30 -9.50 -1.09 -8.96
C SER A 30 -9.10 -1.52 -7.55
N ILE A 31 -9.24 -0.60 -6.59
CA ILE A 31 -8.90 -0.81 -5.18
C ILE A 31 -9.58 -2.06 -4.58
N ARG A 32 -10.79 -2.41 -5.05
CA ARG A 32 -11.49 -3.64 -4.62
C ARG A 32 -10.69 -4.89 -4.93
N HIS A 33 -10.24 -5.05 -6.18
CA HIS A 33 -9.45 -6.20 -6.60
C HIS A 33 -8.08 -6.24 -5.92
N VAL A 34 -7.48 -5.07 -5.68
CA VAL A 34 -6.22 -4.97 -4.91
C VAL A 34 -6.46 -5.40 -3.45
N GLY A 35 -7.53 -4.93 -2.82
CA GLY A 35 -7.92 -5.35 -1.46
C GLY A 35 -8.16 -6.86 -1.36
N GLU A 36 -8.86 -7.45 -2.32
CA GLU A 36 -9.06 -8.90 -2.41
C GLU A 36 -7.73 -9.66 -2.55
N ARG A 37 -6.79 -9.16 -3.37
CA ARG A 37 -5.49 -9.80 -3.57
C ARG A 37 -4.62 -9.79 -2.30
N PHE A 38 -4.61 -8.67 -1.59
CA PHE A 38 -3.78 -8.47 -0.40
C PHE A 38 -4.50 -8.77 0.92
N GLN A 39 -5.77 -9.20 0.86
CA GLN A 39 -6.61 -9.50 2.03
C GLN A 39 -6.75 -8.32 2.99
N HIS A 40 -6.86 -7.12 2.44
CA HIS A 40 -7.02 -5.87 3.18
C HIS A 40 -8.30 -5.14 2.77
N SER A 41 -8.82 -4.32 3.68
CA SER A 41 -9.95 -3.45 3.35
C SER A 41 -9.54 -2.40 2.31
N ASN A 42 -10.53 -1.91 1.55
CA ASN A 42 -10.30 -0.84 0.57
C ASN A 42 -9.72 0.43 1.20
N GLU A 43 -10.09 0.69 2.47
CA GLU A 43 -9.58 1.82 3.25
C GLU A 43 -8.08 1.68 3.52
N THR A 44 -7.67 0.49 3.96
CA THR A 44 -6.28 0.12 4.20
C THR A 44 -5.44 0.26 2.93
N ILE A 45 -5.91 -0.27 1.79
CA ILE A 45 -5.24 -0.12 0.49
C ILE A 45 -5.08 1.36 0.11
N SER A 46 -6.15 2.15 0.22
CA SER A 46 -6.13 3.58 -0.13
C SER A 46 -5.16 4.37 0.75
N GLN A 47 -5.10 4.04 2.05
CA GLN A 47 -4.18 4.68 2.97
C GLN A 47 -2.71 4.44 2.59
N TYR A 48 -2.31 3.19 2.35
CA TYR A 48 -0.91 2.90 2.03
C TYR A 48 -0.50 3.39 0.65
N PHE A 49 -1.40 3.32 -0.32
CA PHE A 49 -1.13 3.89 -1.63
C PHE A 49 -0.77 5.40 -1.51
N LYS A 50 -1.48 6.15 -0.67
CA LYS A 50 -1.17 7.56 -0.40
C LYS A 50 0.13 7.76 0.37
N VAL A 51 0.41 6.92 1.37
CA VAL A 51 1.66 6.98 2.14
C VAL A 51 2.86 6.84 1.20
N VAL A 52 2.82 5.86 0.30
CA VAL A 52 3.90 5.62 -0.66
C VAL A 52 4.01 6.79 -1.65
N ILE A 53 2.90 7.33 -2.17
CA ILE A 53 2.93 8.54 -3.01
C ILE A 53 3.59 9.72 -2.30
N PHE A 54 3.22 9.99 -1.06
CA PHE A 54 3.79 11.10 -0.29
C PHE A 54 5.28 10.90 0.01
N ALA A 55 5.73 9.65 0.19
CA ALA A 55 7.14 9.35 0.42
C ALA A 55 8.02 9.57 -0.82
N PHE A 56 7.44 9.52 -2.03
CA PHE A 56 8.15 9.74 -3.30
C PHE A 56 7.94 11.15 -3.90
N ASN A 57 7.15 12.01 -3.24
CA ASN A 57 6.99 13.42 -3.58
C ASN A 57 8.01 14.27 -2.83
#